data_AF-A0AAP0MQS0-F1
#
_entry.id   AF-A0AAP0MQS0-F1
#
_cell.length_a   1.000
_cell.length_b   1.000
_cell.length_c   1.000
_cell.angle_alpha   90.00
_cell.angle_beta   90.00
_cell.angle_gamma   90.00
#
_symmetry.space_group_name_H-M   'P 1'
#
loop_
_entity.id
_entity.type
_entity.pdbx_description
1 polymer ?
#
loop_
_entity_poly.entity_id
_entity_poly.type
_entity_poly.pdbx_seq_one_letter_code
_entity_poly.pdbx_strand_id
1 'polypeptide(L)'
;MAEEKLQVPRVKLGTQGLEVSKLGLGCMNLSGGYSSPVSEDDGISMIKHAFSRGITFFDTADMYGQNANEILLGKAFKMLPREKVQIATKFGVVGLRDNGVIVKGTPDYVRSCCEASLKRLDVDYIDLYYQHRVDTSVPIEETVGEMKKLVEEGKIKYIGLSEASPDTIRRAHAVHPITAVQMEWSLWTRDIEEEIIPLCRELGIGIVPYSPLGHGFFGGKAVVESVPADSFLHFLPRFKGENLDRNKSIYFRIENLAKKYNCTSAQLALAWVLGQGDDVVPIPGTTKIKNLDDNIDSLRIKLTKEDLKEISDAVPVEEVAGDRDPEGFDKASWKFANTPPKDCKKALNWGPDDGLDLIVDDDGDATLLIHEGVKAAVVCGYGDVGKGYAATLKQAGARVIVTEIDMYYDDLYEDVSKLEAP
;
A
#
# COMPACT_ATOMS: atom_id res chain seq x y z
N MET A 1 -26.48 -29.54 22.26
CA MET A 1 -25.05 -29.33 22.57
C MET A 1 -24.73 -27.92 22.11
N ALA A 2 -24.17 -27.07 22.98
CA ALA A 2 -23.76 -25.74 22.55
C ALA A 2 -22.62 -25.91 21.53
N GLU A 3 -22.79 -25.41 20.31
CA GLU A 3 -21.70 -25.34 19.34
C GLU A 3 -20.53 -24.61 19.98
N GLU A 4 -19.36 -25.26 19.99
CA GLU A 4 -18.14 -24.66 20.49
C GLU A 4 -17.82 -23.45 19.62
N LYS A 5 -17.98 -22.25 20.20
CA LYS A 5 -17.73 -20.99 19.50
C LYS A 5 -16.27 -20.97 19.07
N LEU A 6 -16.03 -20.76 17.77
CA LEU A 6 -14.68 -20.60 17.23
C LEU A 6 -13.97 -19.45 17.93
N GLN A 7 -12.86 -19.75 18.58
CA GLN A 7 -11.96 -18.73 19.09
C GLN A 7 -11.00 -18.33 17.96
N VAL A 8 -10.99 -17.05 17.61
CA VAL A 8 -10.05 -16.52 16.61
C VAL A 8 -8.62 -16.70 17.13
N PRO A 9 -7.73 -17.43 16.41
CA PRO A 9 -6.35 -17.63 16.85
C PRO A 9 -5.59 -16.30 16.97
N ARG A 10 -4.58 -16.26 17.84
CA ARG A 10 -3.61 -15.15 17.89
C ARG A 10 -2.37 -15.49 17.08
N VAL A 11 -1.73 -14.48 16.51
CA VAL A 11 -0.50 -14.61 15.74
C VAL A 11 0.41 -13.41 15.96
N LYS A 12 1.73 -13.63 15.89
CA LYS A 12 2.70 -12.53 15.87
C LYS A 12 2.72 -11.90 14.49
N LEU A 13 2.58 -10.58 14.43
CA LEU A 13 2.67 -9.81 13.20
C LEU A 13 4.03 -9.13 13.17
N GLY A 14 4.90 -9.60 12.27
CA GLY A 14 6.31 -9.22 12.25
C GLY A 14 7.10 -9.76 13.46
N THR A 15 8.32 -9.25 13.63
CA THR A 15 9.29 -9.77 14.63
C THR A 15 9.41 -8.93 15.89
N GLN A 16 8.74 -7.78 15.97
CA GLN A 16 8.94 -6.77 17.04
C GLN A 16 8.11 -7.03 18.31
N GLY A 17 7.23 -8.03 18.29
CA GLY A 17 6.42 -8.42 19.45
C GLY A 17 4.93 -8.07 19.38
N LEU A 18 4.47 -7.45 18.28
CA LEU A 18 3.05 -7.25 18.05
C LEU A 18 2.35 -8.61 17.90
N GLU A 19 1.31 -8.84 18.70
CA GLU A 19 0.44 -10.00 18.57
C GLU A 19 -1.00 -9.54 18.33
N VAL A 20 -1.65 -10.14 17.32
CA VAL A 20 -2.97 -9.77 16.82
C VAL A 20 -3.86 -11.00 16.66
N SER A 21 -5.17 -10.79 16.47
CA SER A 21 -6.05 -11.85 15.98
C SER A 21 -5.68 -12.21 14.53
N LYS A 22 -5.68 -13.51 14.17
CA LYS A 22 -5.33 -14.03 12.83
C LYS A 22 -6.22 -13.49 11.71
N LEU A 23 -7.39 -12.96 12.09
CA LEU A 23 -8.28 -12.18 11.24
C LEU A 23 -8.52 -10.82 11.92
N GLY A 24 -8.32 -9.73 11.17
CA GLY A 24 -8.65 -8.38 11.63
C GLY A 24 -9.94 -7.85 11.00
N LEU A 25 -10.36 -6.65 11.41
CA LEU A 25 -11.50 -5.94 10.84
C LEU A 25 -11.05 -4.62 10.18
N GLY A 26 -11.22 -4.52 8.87
CA GLY A 26 -11.09 -3.25 8.14
C GLY A 26 -12.31 -2.37 8.37
N CYS A 27 -12.13 -1.21 9.00
CA CYS A 27 -13.22 -0.37 9.49
C CYS A 27 -13.69 0.70 8.49
N MET A 28 -13.03 0.84 7.34
CA MET A 28 -13.34 1.85 6.31
C MET A 28 -14.83 1.88 5.94
N ASN A 29 -15.46 0.71 5.79
CA ASN A 29 -16.85 0.61 5.37
C ASN A 29 -17.85 1.12 6.41
N LEU A 30 -17.45 1.25 7.67
CA LEU A 30 -18.32 1.81 8.71
C LEU A 30 -18.55 3.32 8.54
N SER A 31 -17.68 4.01 7.81
CA SER A 31 -17.80 5.45 7.53
C SER A 31 -17.80 5.78 6.04
N GLY A 32 -18.28 4.85 5.23
CA GLY A 32 -18.67 5.14 3.86
C GLY A 32 -17.64 4.82 2.77
N GLY A 33 -16.81 3.80 2.98
CA GLY A 33 -15.76 3.40 2.02
C GLY A 33 -16.26 3.02 0.62
N TYR A 34 -17.14 2.01 0.53
CA TYR A 34 -17.72 1.58 -0.75
C TYR A 34 -19.12 2.09 -1.01
N SER A 35 -19.87 2.45 0.02
CA SER A 35 -21.29 2.82 -0.03
C SER A 35 -21.58 3.81 1.10
N SER A 36 -22.81 4.29 1.23
CA SER A 36 -23.24 5.11 2.37
C SER A 36 -22.77 4.59 3.75
N PRO A 37 -22.37 5.48 4.68
CA PRO A 37 -21.91 5.10 6.02
C PRO A 37 -23.03 4.44 6.84
N VAL A 38 -22.66 3.61 7.81
CA VAL A 38 -23.64 3.08 8.79
C VAL A 38 -23.95 4.12 9.86
N SER A 39 -25.01 3.88 10.64
CA SER A 39 -25.25 4.68 11.84
C SER A 39 -24.11 4.48 12.86
N GLU A 40 -23.90 5.47 13.73
CA GLU A 40 -22.89 5.37 14.78
C GLU A 40 -23.14 4.16 15.70
N ASP A 41 -24.40 3.91 16.08
CA ASP A 41 -24.78 2.80 16.94
C ASP A 41 -24.51 1.44 16.28
N ASP A 42 -24.77 1.32 14.97
CA ASP A 42 -24.46 0.10 14.22
C ASP A 42 -22.95 -0.12 14.11
N GLY A 43 -22.18 0.95 13.88
CA GLY A 43 -20.73 0.91 13.83
C GLY A 43 -20.11 0.47 15.16
N ILE A 44 -20.56 1.04 16.27
CA ILE A 44 -20.14 0.63 17.62
C ILE A 44 -20.53 -0.83 17.89
N SER A 45 -21.74 -1.23 17.51
CA SER A 45 -22.23 -2.60 17.67
C SER A 45 -21.42 -3.60 16.87
N MET A 46 -21.02 -3.26 15.64
CA MET A 46 -20.12 -4.07 14.82
C MET A 46 -18.77 -4.31 15.50
N ILE A 47 -18.14 -3.25 16.01
CA ILE A 47 -16.82 -3.34 16.67
C ILE A 47 -16.90 -4.20 17.93
N LYS A 48 -17.94 -4.00 18.75
CA LYS A 48 -18.18 -4.81 19.96
C LYS A 48 -18.44 -6.26 19.61
N HIS A 49 -19.22 -6.52 18.56
CA HIS A 49 -19.49 -7.89 18.10
C HIS A 49 -18.20 -8.56 17.63
N ALA A 50 -17.40 -7.90 16.79
CA ALA A 50 -16.10 -8.39 16.34
C ALA A 50 -15.19 -8.76 17.51
N PHE A 51 -15.08 -7.87 18.51
CA PHE A 51 -14.33 -8.13 19.73
C PHE A 51 -14.87 -9.32 20.53
N SER A 52 -16.19 -9.42 20.69
CA SER A 52 -16.82 -10.54 21.39
C SER A 52 -16.60 -11.90 20.70
N ARG A 53 -16.33 -11.88 19.40
CA ARG A 53 -15.99 -13.04 18.59
C ARG A 53 -14.49 -13.33 18.52
N GLY A 54 -13.65 -12.54 19.19
CA GLY A 54 -12.20 -12.76 19.30
C GLY A 54 -11.34 -11.96 18.33
N ILE A 55 -11.93 -11.07 17.50
CA ILE A 55 -11.14 -10.13 16.70
C ILE A 55 -10.60 -9.04 17.62
N THR A 56 -9.29 -8.88 17.65
CA THR A 56 -8.62 -7.85 18.46
C THR A 56 -7.89 -6.83 17.61
N PHE A 57 -7.70 -7.09 16.31
CA PHE A 57 -7.00 -6.20 15.39
C PHE A 57 -7.97 -5.40 14.52
N PHE A 58 -7.97 -4.08 14.71
CA PHE A 58 -8.89 -3.16 14.03
C PHE A 58 -8.08 -2.16 13.21
N ASP A 59 -8.35 -2.12 11.91
CA ASP A 59 -7.68 -1.27 10.94
C ASP A 59 -8.58 -0.09 10.54
N THR A 60 -8.06 1.13 10.66
CA THR A 60 -8.69 2.39 10.25
C THR A 60 -7.65 3.30 9.58
N ALA A 61 -8.00 4.55 9.26
CA ALA A 61 -7.11 5.59 8.75
C ALA A 61 -7.72 6.98 9.00
N ASP A 62 -6.88 8.01 9.08
CA ASP A 62 -7.32 9.40 9.23
C ASP A 62 -8.27 9.86 8.09
N MET A 63 -8.00 9.46 6.85
CA MET A 63 -8.81 9.84 5.70
C MET A 63 -10.21 9.19 5.67
N TYR A 64 -10.46 8.11 6.43
CA TYR A 64 -11.73 7.38 6.33
C TYR A 64 -12.90 8.18 6.89
N GLY A 65 -13.92 8.39 6.06
CA GLY A 65 -15.10 9.18 6.42
C GLY A 65 -14.77 10.62 6.79
N GLN A 66 -13.74 11.22 6.18
CA GLN A 66 -13.27 12.57 6.52
C GLN A 66 -12.92 12.72 8.01
N ASN A 67 -12.12 11.77 8.54
CA ASN A 67 -11.76 11.62 9.94
C ASN A 67 -12.85 11.06 10.88
N ALA A 68 -14.08 10.83 10.39
CA ALA A 68 -15.16 10.32 11.24
C ALA A 68 -14.92 8.87 11.73
N ASN A 69 -14.17 8.06 10.97
CA ASN A 69 -13.98 6.65 11.31
C ASN A 69 -13.18 6.45 12.59
N GLU A 70 -12.10 7.20 12.78
CA GLU A 70 -11.31 7.17 14.03
C GLU A 70 -12.13 7.61 15.25
N ILE A 71 -13.02 8.60 15.08
CA ILE A 71 -13.93 9.05 16.15
C ILE A 71 -14.92 7.95 16.53
N LEU A 72 -15.52 7.29 15.54
CA LEU A 72 -16.41 6.14 15.75
C LEU A 72 -15.69 5.01 16.51
N LEU A 73 -14.47 4.68 16.10
CA LEU A 73 -13.66 3.64 16.74
C LEU A 73 -13.29 4.03 18.18
N GLY A 74 -12.88 5.29 18.41
CA GLY A 74 -12.59 5.78 19.74
C GLY A 74 -13.78 5.64 20.70
N LYS A 75 -14.98 5.99 20.25
CA LYS A 75 -16.23 5.77 21.02
C LYS A 75 -16.46 4.29 21.34
N ALA A 76 -16.22 3.38 20.39
CA ALA A 76 -16.36 1.95 20.63
C ALA A 76 -15.28 1.42 21.60
N PHE A 77 -14.03 1.86 21.47
CA PHE A 77 -12.91 1.38 22.29
C PHE A 77 -13.00 1.81 23.75
N LYS A 78 -13.66 2.94 24.07
CA LYS A 78 -14.02 3.27 25.47
C LYS A 78 -14.88 2.23 26.15
N MET A 79 -15.59 1.39 25.38
CA MET A 79 -16.44 0.32 25.90
C MET A 79 -15.74 -1.04 25.92
N LEU A 80 -14.46 -1.10 25.53
CA LEU A 80 -13.67 -2.31 25.43
C LEU A 80 -12.39 -2.18 26.28
N PRO A 81 -11.81 -3.31 26.74
CA PRO A 81 -10.50 -3.28 27.39
C PRO A 81 -9.41 -2.88 26.39
N ARG A 82 -8.94 -1.62 26.47
CA ARG A 82 -7.99 -1.01 25.52
C ARG A 82 -6.73 -1.84 25.33
N GLU A 83 -6.22 -2.46 26.39
CA GLU A 83 -5.01 -3.29 26.40
C GLU A 83 -5.17 -4.61 25.62
N LYS A 84 -6.40 -5.03 25.35
CA LYS A 84 -6.70 -6.24 24.55
C LYS A 84 -6.99 -5.92 23.09
N VAL A 85 -7.08 -4.65 22.72
CA VAL A 85 -7.34 -4.19 21.35
C VAL A 85 -6.04 -3.71 20.73
N GLN A 86 -5.76 -4.13 19.50
CA GLN A 86 -4.65 -3.65 18.68
C GLN A 86 -5.22 -2.70 17.63
N ILE A 87 -4.92 -1.41 17.76
CA ILE A 87 -5.41 -0.38 16.84
C ILE A 87 -4.35 -0.13 15.77
N ALA A 88 -4.73 -0.35 14.52
CA ALA A 88 -3.98 0.08 13.34
C ALA A 88 -4.63 1.34 12.74
N THR A 89 -3.88 2.43 12.65
CA THR A 89 -4.31 3.61 11.88
C THR A 89 -3.19 4.14 11.00
N LYS A 90 -3.50 5.09 10.12
CA LYS A 90 -2.63 5.51 9.02
C LYS A 90 -2.68 7.02 8.83
N PHE A 91 -1.62 7.54 8.22
CA PHE A 91 -1.51 8.92 7.76
C PHE A 91 -0.98 9.01 6.34
N GLY A 92 -0.95 10.23 5.80
CA GLY A 92 -0.15 10.56 4.63
C GLY A 92 -0.99 10.97 3.42
N VAL A 93 -2.27 10.59 3.36
CA VAL A 93 -3.17 11.03 2.29
C VAL A 93 -3.82 12.36 2.68
N VAL A 94 -3.47 13.43 1.98
CA VAL A 94 -3.97 14.80 2.22
C VAL A 94 -5.28 15.05 1.49
N GLY A 95 -5.48 14.39 0.34
CA GLY A 95 -6.65 14.58 -0.50
C GLY A 95 -6.59 13.77 -1.78
N LEU A 96 -7.63 13.92 -2.60
CA LEU A 96 -7.72 13.34 -3.94
C LEU A 96 -7.39 14.43 -4.99
N ARG A 97 -6.84 14.00 -6.12
CA ARG A 97 -6.73 14.77 -7.36
C ARG A 97 -7.28 13.93 -8.51
N ASP A 98 -7.51 14.54 -9.68
CA ASP A 98 -8.18 13.87 -10.80
C ASP A 98 -7.61 12.48 -11.14
N ASN A 99 -6.28 12.33 -11.06
CA ASN A 99 -5.56 11.08 -11.30
C ASN A 99 -4.71 10.68 -10.08
N GLY A 100 -5.37 10.44 -8.94
CA GLY A 100 -4.76 9.79 -7.78
C GLY A 100 -4.87 10.56 -6.47
N VAL A 101 -3.89 10.34 -5.59
CA VAL A 101 -3.87 10.90 -4.24
C VAL A 101 -2.78 11.97 -4.10
N ILE A 102 -3.04 12.97 -3.26
CA ILE A 102 -2.03 13.90 -2.78
C ILE A 102 -1.46 13.30 -1.50
N VAL A 103 -0.16 13.03 -1.50
CA VAL A 103 0.52 12.35 -0.40
C VAL A 103 1.52 13.30 0.26
N LYS A 104 1.64 13.23 1.58
CA LYS A 104 2.64 13.97 2.36
C LYS A 104 3.26 13.07 3.43
N GLY A 105 4.58 12.90 3.36
CA GLY A 105 5.40 12.08 4.23
C GLY A 105 6.40 12.88 5.06
N THR A 106 6.43 14.20 4.93
CA THR A 106 7.36 15.07 5.69
C THR A 106 7.23 14.84 7.21
N PRO A 107 8.33 14.87 7.99
CA PRO A 107 8.32 14.66 9.44
C PRO A 107 7.23 15.46 10.18
N ASP A 108 7.12 16.76 9.95
CA ASP A 108 6.12 17.61 10.62
C ASP A 108 4.68 17.13 10.38
N TYR A 109 4.40 16.61 9.18
CA TYR A 109 3.08 16.09 8.85
C TYR A 109 2.81 14.75 9.54
N VAL A 110 3.78 13.82 9.52
CA VAL A 110 3.72 12.55 10.27
C VAL A 110 3.35 12.80 11.73
N ARG A 111 4.07 13.73 12.37
CA ARG A 111 3.86 14.14 13.75
C ARG A 111 2.44 14.66 13.96
N SER A 112 2.03 15.65 13.14
CA SER A 112 0.72 16.29 13.26
C SER A 112 -0.44 15.31 13.09
N CYS A 113 -0.34 14.37 12.14
CA CYS A 113 -1.34 13.34 11.93
C CYS A 113 -1.40 12.38 13.11
N CYS A 114 -0.27 12.00 13.70
CA CYS A 114 -0.25 11.09 14.85
C CYS A 114 -0.96 11.71 16.06
N GLU A 115 -0.64 12.98 16.39
CA GLU A 115 -1.31 13.70 17.47
C GLU A 115 -2.83 13.83 17.22
N ALA A 116 -3.21 14.10 15.97
CA ALA A 116 -4.62 14.23 15.60
C ALA A 116 -5.36 12.88 15.70
N SER A 117 -4.75 11.78 15.26
CA SER A 117 -5.29 10.42 15.39
C SER A 117 -5.45 10.01 16.85
N LEU A 118 -4.44 10.24 17.71
CA LEU A 118 -4.54 9.99 19.16
C LEU A 118 -5.73 10.72 19.78
N LYS A 119 -5.93 11.99 19.43
CA LYS A 119 -7.07 12.79 19.90
C LYS A 119 -8.42 12.28 19.38
N ARG A 120 -8.52 11.89 18.11
CA ARG A 120 -9.78 11.39 17.51
C ARG A 120 -10.17 10.02 18.07
N LEU A 121 -9.19 9.13 18.22
CA LEU A 121 -9.36 7.82 18.85
C LEU A 121 -9.56 7.92 20.37
N ASP A 122 -9.15 9.04 20.97
CA ASP A 122 -9.14 9.29 22.42
C ASP A 122 -8.38 8.20 23.19
N VAL A 123 -7.13 7.97 22.77
CA VAL A 123 -6.20 6.99 23.33
C VAL A 123 -4.83 7.61 23.55
N ASP A 124 -4.09 7.08 24.53
CA ASP A 124 -2.72 7.53 24.83
C ASP A 124 -1.67 7.00 23.84
N TYR A 125 -1.95 5.89 23.16
CA TYR A 125 -1.05 5.27 22.19
C TYR A 125 -1.82 4.54 21.07
N ILE A 126 -1.17 4.43 19.91
CA ILE A 126 -1.58 3.60 18.77
C ILE A 126 -0.69 2.35 18.74
N ASP A 127 -1.26 1.16 18.49
CA ASP A 127 -0.44 -0.05 18.43
C ASP A 127 0.37 -0.08 17.14
N LEU A 128 -0.26 0.08 15.97
CA LEU A 128 0.42 0.03 14.68
C LEU A 128 0.08 1.27 13.85
N TYR A 129 1.08 2.03 13.45
CA TYR A 129 0.90 3.27 12.69
C TYR A 129 1.53 3.15 11.31
N TYR A 130 0.75 3.38 10.26
CA TYR A 130 1.18 3.24 8.89
C TYR A 130 1.37 4.58 8.18
N GLN A 131 2.39 4.68 7.33
CA GLN A 131 2.27 5.55 6.16
C GLN A 131 1.32 4.86 5.15
N HIS A 132 0.18 5.49 4.88
CA HIS A 132 -0.92 4.91 4.08
C HIS A 132 -0.58 4.79 2.59
N ARG A 133 0.12 5.80 2.07
CA ARG A 133 0.67 5.85 0.72
C ARG A 133 2.04 6.51 0.82
N VAL A 134 2.99 6.06 0.02
CA VAL A 134 4.36 6.58 0.02
C VAL A 134 4.38 7.97 -0.61
N ASP A 135 5.02 8.92 0.08
CA ASP A 135 5.33 10.24 -0.49
C ASP A 135 6.59 10.11 -1.33
N THR A 136 6.44 10.12 -2.66
CA THR A 136 7.55 9.96 -3.61
C THR A 136 8.43 11.20 -3.73
N SER A 137 8.12 12.29 -3.01
CA SER A 137 8.94 13.51 -2.98
C SER A 137 9.85 13.62 -1.76
N VAL A 138 9.72 12.72 -0.78
CA VAL A 138 10.46 12.75 0.49
C VAL A 138 11.23 11.44 0.63
N PRO A 139 12.54 11.47 0.97
CA PRO A 139 13.26 10.24 1.29
C PRO A 139 12.57 9.47 2.41
N ILE A 140 12.33 8.17 2.20
CA ILE A 140 11.60 7.35 3.17
C ILE A 140 12.23 7.37 4.57
N GLU A 141 13.55 7.56 4.65
CA GLU A 141 14.30 7.65 5.89
C GLU A 141 13.91 8.84 6.76
N GLU A 142 13.46 9.95 6.15
CA GLU A 142 12.94 11.10 6.90
C GLU A 142 11.58 10.78 7.52
N THR A 143 10.69 10.19 6.73
CA THR A 143 9.35 9.78 7.16
C THR A 143 9.44 8.79 8.32
N VAL A 144 10.19 7.69 8.13
CA VAL A 144 10.38 6.63 9.14
C VAL A 144 11.21 7.13 10.31
N GLY A 145 12.14 8.06 10.07
CA GLY A 145 12.90 8.72 11.13
C GLY A 145 11.99 9.45 12.13
N GLU A 146 10.94 10.10 11.66
CA GLU A 146 9.95 10.73 12.56
C GLU A 146 9.04 9.71 13.24
N MET A 147 8.62 8.67 12.52
CA MET A 147 7.85 7.57 13.13
C MET A 147 8.64 6.85 14.23
N LYS A 148 9.95 6.70 14.07
CA LYS A 148 10.84 6.15 15.11
C LYS A 148 10.82 7.00 16.38
N LYS A 149 10.85 8.34 16.28
CA LYS A 149 10.71 9.22 17.45
C LYS A 149 9.37 9.02 18.15
N LEU A 150 8.28 8.87 17.38
CA LEU A 150 6.97 8.56 17.93
C LEU A 150 6.93 7.22 18.68
N VAL A 151 7.73 6.23 18.26
CA VAL A 151 7.93 4.98 19.00
C VAL A 151 8.68 5.23 20.31
N GLU A 152 9.79 5.97 20.25
CA GLU A 152 10.62 6.30 21.43
C GLU A 152 9.83 7.11 22.49
N GLU A 153 8.89 7.94 22.05
CA GLU A 153 7.97 8.70 22.91
C GLU A 153 6.77 7.88 23.42
N GLY A 154 6.59 6.65 22.94
CA GLY A 154 5.48 5.77 23.32
C GLY A 154 4.10 6.15 22.74
N LYS A 155 4.05 7.10 21.78
CA LYS A 155 2.83 7.52 21.09
C LYS A 155 2.33 6.45 20.12
N ILE A 156 3.26 5.74 19.50
CA ILE A 156 2.97 4.55 18.69
C ILE A 156 3.84 3.39 19.18
N LYS A 157 3.42 2.13 19.03
CA LYS A 157 4.25 0.97 19.41
C LYS A 157 5.01 0.37 18.23
N TYR A 158 4.38 0.33 17.06
CA TYR A 158 4.88 -0.35 15.87
C TYR A 158 4.67 0.50 14.61
N ILE A 159 5.57 0.34 13.64
CA ILE A 159 5.55 1.05 12.36
C ILE A 159 5.11 0.09 11.25
N GLY A 160 4.24 0.54 10.36
CA GLY A 160 3.88 -0.16 9.13
C GLY A 160 4.00 0.72 7.89
N LEU A 161 4.01 0.08 6.73
CA LEU A 161 3.90 0.76 5.43
C LEU A 161 2.73 0.17 4.64
N SER A 162 2.13 0.97 3.77
CA SER A 162 1.06 0.54 2.88
C SER A 162 1.40 0.94 1.44
N GLU A 163 1.24 0.00 0.50
CA GLU A 163 1.49 0.22 -0.93
C GLU A 163 2.89 0.80 -1.21
N ALA A 164 3.92 0.26 -0.53
CA ALA A 164 5.32 0.65 -0.69
C ALA A 164 6.09 -0.29 -1.62
N SER A 165 7.01 0.25 -2.41
CA SER A 165 7.87 -0.53 -3.30
C SER A 165 8.91 -1.36 -2.53
N PRO A 166 9.56 -2.35 -3.17
CA PRO A 166 10.64 -3.11 -2.55
C PRO A 166 11.80 -2.23 -2.03
N ASP A 167 12.25 -1.24 -2.81
CA ASP A 167 13.30 -0.30 -2.42
C ASP A 167 12.91 0.48 -1.15
N THR A 168 11.72 1.09 -1.18
CA THR A 168 11.18 1.85 -0.07
C THR A 168 11.06 1.00 1.19
N ILE A 169 10.60 -0.26 1.08
CA ILE A 169 10.52 -1.18 2.23
C ILE A 169 11.90 -1.47 2.82
N ARG A 170 12.90 -1.80 1.99
CA ARG A 170 14.27 -2.10 2.47
C ARG A 170 14.88 -0.92 3.21
N ARG A 171 14.79 0.28 2.61
CA ARG A 171 15.35 1.51 3.16
C ARG A 171 14.64 1.96 4.44
N ALA A 172 13.31 1.86 4.47
CA ALA A 172 12.52 2.10 5.68
C ALA A 172 12.95 1.18 6.83
N HIS A 173 13.04 -0.12 6.56
CA HIS A 173 13.38 -1.13 7.56
C HIS A 173 14.80 -0.95 8.14
N ALA A 174 15.73 -0.40 7.36
CA ALA A 174 17.06 -0.05 7.83
C ALA A 174 17.07 1.10 8.86
N VAL A 175 16.09 2.01 8.83
CA VAL A 175 15.98 3.12 9.79
C VAL A 175 15.32 2.68 11.10
N HIS A 176 14.22 1.93 10.99
CA HIS A 176 13.52 1.31 12.11
C HIS A 176 12.76 0.07 11.62
N PRO A 177 12.69 -1.02 12.41
CA PRO A 177 12.02 -2.24 11.97
C PRO A 177 10.55 -2.00 11.58
N ILE A 178 10.23 -2.25 10.31
CA ILE A 178 8.85 -2.25 9.82
C ILE A 178 8.17 -3.54 10.30
N THR A 179 7.09 -3.39 11.05
CA THR A 179 6.35 -4.51 11.65
C THR A 179 5.41 -5.15 10.65
N ALA A 180 4.76 -4.37 9.80
CA ALA A 180 3.82 -4.88 8.81
C ALA A 180 3.82 -4.06 7.51
N VAL A 181 3.59 -4.74 6.39
CA VAL A 181 3.28 -4.13 5.10
C VAL A 181 1.85 -4.50 4.72
N GLN A 182 1.03 -3.48 4.46
CA GLN A 182 -0.36 -3.62 4.02
C GLN A 182 -0.45 -3.48 2.50
N MET A 183 -1.04 -4.48 1.84
CA MET A 183 -1.12 -4.58 0.37
C MET A 183 -2.47 -5.17 -0.06
N GLU A 184 -2.91 -4.88 -1.28
CA GLU A 184 -3.99 -5.64 -1.88
C GLU A 184 -3.53 -7.06 -2.20
N TRP A 185 -4.19 -8.07 -1.63
CA TRP A 185 -3.88 -9.46 -1.97
C TRP A 185 -5.12 -10.34 -1.81
N SER A 186 -5.47 -11.02 -2.90
CA SER A 186 -6.61 -11.93 -2.96
C SER A 186 -6.39 -12.93 -4.09
N LEU A 187 -7.31 -13.88 -4.27
CA LEU A 187 -7.33 -14.71 -5.48
C LEU A 187 -7.36 -13.88 -6.78
N TRP A 188 -7.86 -12.64 -6.72
CA TRP A 188 -8.06 -11.74 -7.86
C TRP A 188 -6.88 -10.81 -8.16
N THR A 189 -5.98 -10.63 -7.19
CA THR A 189 -4.88 -9.66 -7.24
C THR A 189 -3.68 -10.29 -6.55
N ARG A 190 -2.68 -10.69 -7.33
CA ARG A 190 -1.52 -11.49 -6.89
C ARG A 190 -0.18 -10.93 -7.38
N ASP A 191 -0.16 -9.69 -7.86
CA ASP A 191 1.03 -9.03 -8.43
C ASP A 191 2.15 -8.78 -7.39
N ILE A 192 1.84 -8.93 -6.09
CA ILE A 192 2.82 -8.79 -5.01
C ILE A 192 3.60 -10.09 -4.69
N GLU A 193 3.21 -11.23 -5.26
CA GLU A 193 3.75 -12.55 -4.90
C GLU A 193 5.21 -12.76 -5.32
N GLU A 194 5.66 -12.07 -6.37
CA GLU A 194 7.02 -12.22 -6.91
C GLU A 194 8.08 -11.44 -6.12
N GLU A 195 7.75 -10.25 -5.63
CA GLU A 195 8.75 -9.33 -5.03
C GLU A 195 8.45 -8.95 -3.59
N ILE A 196 7.24 -8.45 -3.30
CA ILE A 196 6.88 -7.91 -1.98
C ILE A 196 6.77 -9.03 -0.94
N ILE A 197 6.11 -10.14 -1.27
CA ILE A 197 5.91 -11.25 -0.32
C ILE A 197 7.25 -11.89 0.09
N PRO A 198 8.15 -12.27 -0.84
CA PRO A 198 9.47 -12.78 -0.47
C PRO A 198 10.29 -11.77 0.35
N LEU A 199 10.26 -10.49 -0.03
CA LEU A 199 10.95 -9.42 0.71
C LEU A 199 10.45 -9.30 2.15
N CYS A 200 9.13 -9.28 2.36
CA CYS A 200 8.57 -9.18 3.70
C CYS A 200 9.02 -10.35 4.57
N ARG A 201 9.06 -11.56 4.01
CA ARG A 201 9.53 -12.77 4.70
C ARG A 201 11.02 -12.72 5.01
N GLU A 202 11.85 -12.27 4.06
CA GLU A 202 13.29 -12.07 4.23
C GLU A 202 13.58 -11.14 5.42
N LEU A 203 12.82 -10.05 5.54
CA LEU A 203 12.99 -9.03 6.59
C LEU A 203 12.19 -9.31 7.87
N GLY A 204 11.43 -10.40 7.95
CA GLY A 204 10.59 -10.72 9.10
C GLY A 204 9.45 -9.71 9.35
N ILE A 205 8.89 -9.17 8.27
CA ILE A 205 7.78 -8.22 8.24
C ILE A 205 6.45 -8.99 8.06
N GLY A 206 5.44 -8.67 8.85
CA GLY A 206 4.10 -9.22 8.69
C GLY A 206 3.37 -8.67 7.46
N ILE A 207 2.46 -9.44 6.87
CA ILE A 207 1.71 -9.04 5.69
C ILE A 207 0.23 -8.85 6.08
N VAL A 208 -0.35 -7.70 5.74
CA VAL A 208 -1.75 -7.37 6.03
C VAL A 208 -2.52 -7.19 4.72
N PRO A 209 -3.21 -8.23 4.22
CA PRO A 209 -4.02 -8.12 3.02
C PRO A 209 -5.27 -7.26 3.21
N TYR A 210 -5.40 -6.21 2.42
CA TYR A 210 -6.68 -5.53 2.23
C TYR A 210 -7.41 -6.07 0.99
N SER A 211 -8.73 -5.82 0.92
CA SER A 211 -9.61 -6.37 -0.12
C SER A 211 -9.46 -7.88 -0.36
N PRO A 212 -9.33 -8.75 0.67
CA PRO A 212 -9.04 -10.18 0.47
C PRO A 212 -10.16 -10.94 -0.27
N LEU A 213 -11.35 -10.34 -0.37
CA LEU A 213 -12.50 -10.86 -1.12
C LEU A 213 -12.68 -10.21 -2.50
N GLY A 214 -11.64 -9.58 -3.06
CA GLY A 214 -11.71 -8.87 -4.35
C GLY A 214 -12.76 -7.75 -4.30
N HIS A 215 -12.67 -6.86 -3.31
CA HIS A 215 -13.64 -5.78 -3.09
C HIS A 215 -15.09 -6.26 -2.84
N GLY A 216 -15.26 -7.53 -2.48
CA GLY A 216 -16.54 -8.19 -2.25
C GLY A 216 -17.07 -9.00 -3.45
N PHE A 217 -16.30 -9.07 -4.55
CA PHE A 217 -16.60 -9.92 -5.69
C PHE A 217 -16.81 -11.39 -5.29
N PHE A 218 -15.90 -11.96 -4.49
CA PHE A 218 -16.06 -13.33 -3.98
C PHE A 218 -17.13 -13.47 -2.90
N GLY A 219 -17.63 -12.34 -2.37
CA GLY A 219 -18.86 -12.29 -1.57
C GLY A 219 -20.13 -12.25 -2.41
N GLY A 220 -20.03 -12.31 -3.73
CA GLY A 220 -21.17 -12.31 -4.64
C GLY A 220 -21.60 -10.94 -5.15
N LYS A 221 -20.94 -9.84 -4.73
CA LYS A 221 -21.28 -8.49 -5.23
C LYS A 221 -21.10 -8.42 -6.74
N ALA A 222 -22.06 -7.78 -7.42
CA ALA A 222 -22.14 -7.63 -8.88
C ALA A 222 -22.36 -8.93 -9.66
N VAL A 223 -22.41 -10.09 -8.97
CA VAL A 223 -22.65 -11.40 -9.59
C VAL A 223 -24.01 -11.95 -9.16
N VAL A 224 -24.23 -12.11 -7.85
CA VAL A 224 -25.49 -12.58 -7.26
C VAL A 224 -26.24 -11.47 -6.52
N GLU A 225 -25.51 -10.46 -6.03
CA GLU A 225 -26.08 -9.25 -5.42
C GLU A 225 -25.91 -8.06 -6.36
N SER A 226 -26.90 -7.16 -6.35
CA SER A 226 -26.74 -5.85 -6.99
C SER A 226 -25.75 -4.98 -6.21
N VAL A 227 -25.07 -4.09 -6.93
CA VAL A 227 -24.21 -3.07 -6.34
C VAL A 227 -25.05 -1.80 -6.14
N PRO A 228 -25.02 -1.15 -4.97
CA PRO A 228 -25.68 0.14 -4.77
C PRO A 228 -25.22 1.19 -5.78
N ALA A 229 -26.13 2.03 -6.26
CA ALA A 229 -25.83 3.01 -7.30
C ALA A 229 -24.78 4.05 -6.88
N ASP A 230 -24.69 4.35 -5.58
CA ASP A 230 -23.68 5.23 -4.96
C ASP A 230 -22.33 4.53 -4.72
N SER A 231 -22.18 3.29 -5.17
CA SER A 231 -21.02 2.47 -4.83
C SER A 231 -19.76 2.85 -5.59
N PHE A 232 -18.64 2.94 -4.88
CA PHE A 232 -17.33 3.15 -5.49
C PHE A 232 -16.92 1.99 -6.44
N LEU A 233 -17.51 0.80 -6.28
CA LEU A 233 -17.23 -0.34 -7.16
C LEU A 233 -17.53 -0.03 -8.63
N HIS A 234 -18.46 0.88 -8.91
CA HIS A 234 -18.77 1.30 -10.28
C HIS A 234 -17.60 2.02 -10.97
N PHE A 235 -16.58 2.48 -10.24
CA PHE A 235 -15.39 3.09 -10.83
C PHE A 235 -14.29 2.07 -11.16
N LEU A 236 -14.31 0.90 -10.53
CA LEU A 236 -13.29 -0.15 -10.73
C LEU A 236 -13.46 -0.85 -12.08
N PRO A 237 -12.42 -0.90 -12.94
CA PRO A 237 -12.51 -1.53 -14.27
C PRO A 237 -13.00 -2.98 -14.26
N ARG A 238 -12.61 -3.75 -13.23
CA ARG A 238 -13.03 -5.16 -13.03
C ARG A 238 -14.53 -5.36 -12.80
N PHE A 239 -15.25 -4.31 -12.43
CA PHE A 239 -16.71 -4.31 -12.17
C PHE A 239 -17.52 -3.66 -13.31
N LYS A 240 -16.91 -3.35 -14.46
CA LYS A 240 -17.56 -2.66 -15.58
C LYS A 240 -17.73 -3.56 -16.80
N GLY A 241 -18.89 -3.43 -17.47
CA GLY A 241 -19.15 -3.96 -18.82
C GLY A 241 -18.66 -5.39 -19.04
N GLU A 242 -17.96 -5.60 -20.15
CA GLU A 242 -17.43 -6.90 -20.55
C GLU A 242 -16.42 -7.49 -19.55
N ASN A 243 -15.68 -6.65 -18.80
CA ASN A 243 -14.76 -7.13 -17.77
C ASN A 243 -15.53 -7.88 -16.69
N LEU A 244 -16.62 -7.29 -16.16
CA LEU A 244 -17.46 -7.96 -15.16
C LEU A 244 -18.05 -9.26 -15.69
N ASP A 245 -18.52 -9.27 -16.94
CA ASP A 245 -19.12 -10.48 -17.53
C ASP A 245 -18.11 -11.61 -17.70
N ARG A 246 -16.87 -11.31 -18.11
CA ARG A 246 -15.78 -12.30 -18.15
C ARG A 246 -15.45 -12.81 -16.75
N ASN A 247 -15.35 -11.89 -15.80
CA ASN A 247 -15.03 -12.16 -14.41
C ASN A 247 -16.06 -13.06 -13.70
N LYS A 248 -17.36 -12.95 -14.02
CA LYS A 248 -18.41 -13.83 -13.45
C LYS A 248 -18.10 -15.32 -13.59
N SER A 249 -17.47 -15.74 -14.68
CA SER A 249 -17.08 -17.14 -14.87
C SER A 249 -16.14 -17.63 -13.76
N ILE A 250 -15.22 -16.77 -13.31
CA ILE A 250 -14.28 -17.05 -12.23
C ILE A 250 -15.02 -17.16 -10.89
N TYR A 251 -15.99 -16.29 -10.62
CA TYR A 251 -16.84 -16.41 -9.43
C TYR A 251 -17.52 -17.79 -9.37
N PHE A 252 -18.14 -18.22 -10.47
CA PHE A 252 -18.85 -19.50 -10.50
C PHE A 252 -17.91 -20.71 -10.37
N ARG A 253 -16.66 -20.62 -10.85
CA ARG A 253 -15.64 -21.65 -10.59
C ARG A 253 -15.35 -21.77 -9.10
N ILE A 254 -15.11 -20.65 -8.42
CA ILE A 254 -14.85 -20.64 -6.97
C ILE A 254 -16.08 -21.06 -6.17
N GLU A 255 -17.27 -20.62 -6.55
CA GLU A 255 -18.52 -21.05 -5.91
C GLU A 255 -18.72 -22.56 -6.03
N ASN A 256 -18.44 -23.15 -7.20
CA ASN A 256 -18.53 -24.58 -7.38
C ASN A 256 -17.46 -25.33 -6.58
N LEU A 257 -16.23 -24.82 -6.53
CA LEU A 257 -15.14 -25.40 -5.75
C LEU A 257 -15.42 -25.31 -4.23
N ALA A 258 -16.04 -24.23 -3.76
CA ALA A 258 -16.41 -24.05 -2.35
C ALA A 258 -17.36 -25.14 -1.82
N LYS A 259 -18.16 -25.77 -2.70
CA LYS A 259 -19.00 -26.93 -2.35
C LYS A 259 -18.18 -28.12 -1.86
N LYS A 260 -16.97 -28.35 -2.40
CA LYS A 260 -16.03 -29.41 -1.94
C LYS A 260 -15.69 -29.25 -0.45
N TYR A 261 -15.64 -28.01 0.02
CA TYR A 261 -15.25 -27.65 1.39
C TYR A 261 -16.46 -27.31 2.29
N ASN A 262 -17.68 -27.48 1.79
CA ASN A 262 -18.93 -27.12 2.50
C ASN A 262 -18.89 -25.68 3.07
N CYS A 263 -18.43 -24.74 2.26
CA CYS A 263 -18.30 -23.33 2.64
C CYS A 263 -18.81 -22.40 1.54
N THR A 264 -18.92 -21.11 1.85
CA THR A 264 -19.26 -20.10 0.85
C THR A 264 -18.03 -19.73 -0.01
N SER A 265 -18.26 -19.15 -1.20
CA SER A 265 -17.20 -18.59 -2.04
C SER A 265 -16.35 -17.57 -1.29
N ALA A 266 -16.97 -16.71 -0.48
CA ALA A 266 -16.28 -15.75 0.37
C ALA A 266 -15.35 -16.43 1.39
N GLN A 267 -15.86 -17.47 2.06
CA GLN A 267 -15.09 -18.22 3.03
C GLN A 267 -13.91 -18.95 2.38
N LEU A 268 -14.11 -19.57 1.20
CA LEU A 268 -13.02 -20.24 0.48
C LEU A 268 -11.94 -19.24 0.05
N ALA A 269 -12.33 -18.09 -0.50
CA ALA A 269 -11.40 -17.04 -0.91
C ALA A 269 -10.60 -16.49 0.27
N LEU A 270 -11.25 -16.24 1.42
CA LEU A 270 -10.57 -15.76 2.61
C LEU A 270 -9.68 -16.84 3.25
N ALA A 271 -10.13 -18.10 3.26
CA ALA A 271 -9.32 -19.23 3.73
C ALA A 271 -8.07 -19.42 2.87
N TRP A 272 -8.15 -19.19 1.55
CA TRP A 272 -6.99 -19.18 0.68
C TRP A 272 -5.97 -18.11 1.07
N VAL A 273 -6.42 -16.86 1.34
CA VAL A 273 -5.53 -15.77 1.80
C VAL A 273 -4.90 -16.12 3.15
N LEU A 274 -5.69 -16.62 4.10
CA LEU A 274 -5.22 -17.07 5.41
C LEU A 274 -4.20 -18.22 5.30
N GLY A 275 -4.35 -19.08 4.30
CA GLY A 275 -3.48 -20.23 4.03
C GLY A 275 -2.14 -19.86 3.38
N GLN A 276 -1.92 -18.61 3.00
CA GLN A 276 -0.66 -18.19 2.37
C GLN A 276 0.53 -18.11 3.34
N GLY A 277 0.28 -18.05 4.65
CA GLY A 277 1.34 -18.09 5.67
C GLY A 277 0.88 -17.64 7.05
N ASP A 278 1.66 -17.99 8.07
CA ASP A 278 1.39 -17.58 9.45
C ASP A 278 1.58 -16.07 9.64
N ASP A 279 2.47 -15.46 8.85
CA ASP A 279 2.76 -14.03 8.74
C ASP A 279 1.65 -13.17 8.13
N VAL A 280 0.56 -13.79 7.63
CA VAL A 280 -0.52 -13.12 6.90
C VAL A 280 -1.75 -12.85 7.79
N VAL A 281 -2.18 -11.60 7.91
CA VAL A 281 -3.36 -11.21 8.72
C VAL A 281 -4.31 -10.34 7.87
N PRO A 282 -5.30 -10.93 7.19
CA PRO A 282 -6.24 -10.17 6.36
C PRO A 282 -7.23 -9.37 7.20
N ILE A 283 -7.71 -8.26 6.63
CA ILE A 283 -8.61 -7.30 7.29
C ILE A 283 -9.91 -7.06 6.49
N PRO A 284 -10.72 -8.10 6.21
CA PRO A 284 -11.96 -7.92 5.45
C PRO A 284 -12.92 -6.97 6.18
N GLY A 285 -13.33 -5.90 5.51
CA GLY A 285 -14.31 -4.94 6.02
C GLY A 285 -15.74 -5.30 5.65
N THR A 286 -16.69 -5.03 6.55
CA THR A 286 -18.13 -5.26 6.31
C THR A 286 -18.99 -4.33 7.17
N THR A 287 -20.23 -4.10 6.72
CA THR A 287 -21.28 -3.39 7.46
C THR A 287 -22.36 -4.33 8.03
N LYS A 288 -22.31 -5.62 7.69
CA LYS A 288 -23.32 -6.63 8.10
C LYS A 288 -22.70 -7.64 9.08
N ILE A 289 -23.34 -7.83 10.24
CA ILE A 289 -22.90 -8.82 11.26
C ILE A 289 -22.78 -10.23 10.66
N LYS A 290 -23.75 -10.65 9.83
CA LYS A 290 -23.71 -11.95 9.17
C LYS A 290 -22.43 -12.15 8.37
N ASN A 291 -22.00 -11.16 7.60
CA ASN A 291 -20.78 -11.24 6.80
C ASN A 291 -19.53 -11.29 7.69
N LEU A 292 -19.54 -10.61 8.84
CA LEU A 292 -18.45 -10.69 9.81
C LEU A 292 -18.34 -12.10 10.40
N ASP A 293 -19.47 -12.70 10.76
CA ASP A 293 -19.51 -14.08 11.25
C ASP A 293 -19.07 -15.07 10.17
N ASP A 294 -19.54 -14.90 8.93
CA ASP A 294 -19.12 -15.71 7.78
C ASP A 294 -17.60 -15.59 7.56
N ASN A 295 -17.03 -14.38 7.66
CA ASN A 295 -15.58 -14.16 7.57
C ASN A 295 -14.82 -14.88 8.69
N ILE A 296 -15.31 -14.85 9.94
CA ILE A 296 -14.69 -15.55 11.06
C ILE A 296 -14.71 -17.06 10.84
N ASP A 297 -15.83 -17.61 10.36
CA ASP A 297 -15.97 -19.04 10.13
C ASP A 297 -15.05 -19.58 9.01
N SER A 298 -14.49 -18.72 8.15
CA SER A 298 -13.41 -19.10 7.21
C SER A 298 -12.20 -19.75 7.91
N LEU A 299 -11.91 -19.40 9.16
CA LEU A 299 -10.78 -19.94 9.94
C LEU A 299 -10.94 -21.46 10.25
N ARG A 300 -12.16 -21.99 10.12
CA ARG A 300 -12.46 -23.42 10.28
C ARG A 300 -11.98 -24.24 9.08
N ILE A 301 -11.85 -23.61 7.91
CA ILE A 301 -11.45 -24.28 6.68
C ILE A 301 -9.95 -24.56 6.75
N LYS A 302 -9.58 -25.82 6.57
CA LYS A 302 -8.19 -26.27 6.50
C LYS A 302 -7.89 -26.67 5.07
N LEU A 303 -6.96 -25.95 4.44
CA LEU A 303 -6.53 -26.19 3.08
C LEU A 303 -5.12 -26.79 3.09
N THR A 304 -4.95 -27.89 2.36
CA THR A 304 -3.62 -28.45 2.08
C THR A 304 -2.88 -27.60 1.03
N LYS A 305 -1.60 -27.89 0.77
CA LYS A 305 -0.86 -27.22 -0.29
C LYS A 305 -1.46 -27.50 -1.67
N GLU A 306 -1.97 -28.71 -1.85
CA GLU A 306 -2.65 -29.15 -3.06
C GLU A 306 -3.98 -28.43 -3.24
N ASP A 307 -4.75 -28.23 -2.16
CA ASP A 307 -5.99 -27.45 -2.21
C ASP A 307 -5.72 -25.98 -2.52
N LEU A 308 -4.69 -25.37 -1.91
CA LEU A 308 -4.29 -23.99 -2.22
C LEU A 308 -3.92 -23.84 -3.69
N LYS A 309 -3.19 -24.81 -4.25
CA LYS A 309 -2.86 -24.83 -5.68
C LYS A 309 -4.10 -24.98 -6.55
N GLU A 310 -5.00 -25.91 -6.24
CA GLU A 310 -6.25 -26.11 -6.97
C GLU A 310 -7.10 -24.82 -7.01
N ILE A 311 -7.21 -24.13 -5.87
CA ILE A 311 -7.96 -22.88 -5.76
C ILE A 311 -7.26 -21.76 -6.56
N SER A 312 -5.93 -21.66 -6.49
CA SER A 312 -5.15 -20.71 -7.30
C SER A 312 -5.29 -20.97 -8.80
N ASP A 313 -5.25 -22.23 -9.24
CA ASP A 313 -5.39 -22.62 -10.64
C ASP A 313 -6.82 -22.37 -11.16
N ALA A 314 -7.82 -22.33 -10.28
CA ALA A 314 -9.19 -21.94 -10.61
C ALA A 314 -9.36 -20.43 -10.85
N VAL A 315 -8.34 -19.62 -10.51
CA VAL A 315 -8.28 -18.17 -10.75
C VAL A 315 -6.92 -17.79 -11.36
N PRO A 316 -6.65 -18.16 -12.62
CA PRO A 316 -5.43 -17.70 -13.29
C PRO A 316 -5.44 -16.16 -13.38
N VAL A 317 -4.32 -15.53 -13.05
CA VAL A 317 -4.23 -14.06 -12.95
C VAL A 317 -4.46 -13.39 -14.29
N GLU A 318 -4.03 -14.05 -15.35
CA GLU A 318 -4.17 -13.67 -16.76
C GLU A 318 -5.62 -13.71 -17.27
N GLU A 319 -6.51 -14.42 -16.56
CA GLU A 319 -7.93 -14.47 -16.91
C GLU A 319 -8.74 -13.34 -16.26
N VAL A 320 -8.19 -12.66 -15.25
CA VAL A 320 -8.85 -11.54 -14.56
C VAL A 320 -8.93 -10.35 -15.50
N ALA A 321 -10.15 -9.98 -15.91
CA ALA A 321 -10.38 -8.91 -16.86
C ALA A 321 -10.49 -7.53 -16.16
N GLY A 322 -9.78 -6.54 -16.70
CA GLY A 322 -9.76 -5.17 -16.23
C GLY A 322 -8.68 -4.88 -15.18
N ASP A 323 -8.20 -3.64 -15.19
CA ASP A 323 -7.18 -3.16 -14.26
C ASP A 323 -7.67 -3.18 -12.80
N ARG A 324 -6.70 -3.33 -11.89
CA ARG A 324 -6.93 -3.31 -10.43
C ARG A 324 -7.45 -1.95 -9.98
N ASP A 325 -6.75 -0.89 -10.40
CA ASP A 325 -7.01 0.48 -10.01
C ASP A 325 -7.88 1.19 -11.07
N PRO A 326 -8.67 2.21 -10.68
CA PRO A 326 -9.26 3.13 -11.65
C PRO A 326 -8.21 3.76 -12.56
N GLU A 327 -8.61 4.14 -13.76
CA GLU A 327 -7.75 4.87 -14.69
C GLU A 327 -7.15 6.11 -14.02
N GLY A 328 -5.82 6.28 -14.13
CA GLY A 328 -5.07 7.36 -13.49
C GLY A 328 -4.71 7.17 -12.01
N PHE A 329 -5.13 6.08 -11.36
CA PHE A 329 -4.75 5.75 -9.97
C PHE A 329 -3.56 4.80 -9.85
N ASP A 330 -3.07 4.25 -10.97
CA ASP A 330 -1.93 3.36 -11.06
C ASP A 330 -0.67 3.93 -10.39
N LYS A 331 -0.42 5.24 -10.54
CA LYS A 331 0.72 5.94 -9.91
C LYS A 331 0.68 5.97 -8.38
N ALA A 332 -0.46 5.66 -7.77
CA ALA A 332 -0.54 5.53 -6.31
C ALA A 332 -0.10 4.14 -5.83
N SER A 333 0.05 3.16 -6.73
CA SER A 333 0.39 1.77 -6.39
C SER A 333 1.84 1.60 -5.96
N TRP A 334 2.10 0.46 -5.31
CA TRP A 334 3.44 0.06 -4.85
C TRP A 334 4.50 0.04 -5.96
N LYS A 335 4.10 -0.14 -7.23
CA LYS A 335 5.01 -0.18 -8.39
C LYS A 335 5.71 1.15 -8.65
N PHE A 336 5.08 2.26 -8.27
CA PHE A 336 5.61 3.62 -8.46
C PHE A 336 5.99 4.29 -7.12
N ALA A 337 5.99 3.53 -6.04
CA ALA A 337 6.16 4.02 -4.68
C ALA A 337 7.64 4.04 -4.24
N ASN A 338 8.56 4.39 -5.14
CA ASN A 338 9.96 4.66 -4.82
C ASN A 338 10.10 6.08 -4.24
N THR A 339 11.12 6.28 -3.40
CA THR A 339 11.43 7.60 -2.81
C THR A 339 12.82 8.06 -3.21
N PRO A 340 13.10 9.38 -3.27
CA PRO A 340 14.44 9.87 -3.54
C PRO A 340 15.43 9.37 -2.47
N PRO A 341 16.71 9.11 -2.82
CA PRO A 341 17.72 8.70 -1.85
C PRO A 341 18.03 9.85 -0.88
N LYS A 342 18.24 9.53 0.41
CA LYS A 342 18.51 10.51 1.47
C LYS A 342 19.75 11.37 1.21
N ASP A 343 20.77 10.79 0.58
CA ASP A 343 22.07 11.42 0.35
C ASP A 343 22.26 11.92 -1.09
N CYS A 344 21.18 12.00 -1.89
CA CYS A 344 21.17 12.94 -3.02
C CYS A 344 21.19 14.35 -2.42
N LYS A 345 22.40 14.83 -2.10
CA LYS A 345 22.65 16.24 -1.78
C LYS A 345 21.85 17.06 -2.76
N LYS A 346 20.93 17.89 -2.24
CA LYS A 346 20.45 19.14 -2.83
C LYS A 346 20.95 19.30 -4.27
N ALA A 347 20.22 18.75 -5.24
CA ALA A 347 20.32 19.29 -6.59
C ALA A 347 20.02 20.78 -6.40
N LEU A 348 21.08 21.56 -6.56
CA LEU A 348 21.19 22.94 -6.15
C LEU A 348 19.92 23.71 -6.56
N ASN A 349 19.37 24.50 -5.64
CA ASN A 349 18.55 25.66 -6.03
C ASN A 349 19.49 26.63 -6.77
N TRP A 350 19.68 26.42 -8.07
CA TRP A 350 20.12 27.50 -8.95
C TRP A 350 18.87 28.33 -9.24
N GLY A 351 18.92 29.61 -8.90
CA GLY A 351 17.85 30.53 -9.24
C GLY A 351 17.76 30.74 -10.76
N PRO A 352 16.70 31.40 -11.26
CA PRO A 352 16.44 31.60 -12.69
C PRO A 352 17.49 32.43 -13.47
N ASP A 353 18.63 32.77 -12.87
CA ASP A 353 19.64 33.67 -13.47
C ASP A 353 20.92 32.96 -13.96
N ASP A 354 21.08 31.65 -13.76
CA ASP A 354 22.38 30.97 -14.01
C ASP A 354 22.43 30.06 -15.25
N GLY A 355 21.36 29.99 -16.06
CA GLY A 355 21.40 29.49 -17.45
C GLY A 355 21.83 28.03 -17.69
N LEU A 356 21.79 27.17 -16.67
CA LEU A 356 22.25 25.77 -16.72
C LEU A 356 21.18 24.82 -16.15
N ASP A 357 20.69 23.89 -16.97
CA ASP A 357 19.78 22.83 -16.53
C ASP A 357 20.50 21.46 -16.61
N LEU A 358 20.53 20.73 -15.49
CA LEU A 358 21.02 19.34 -15.42
C LEU A 358 19.82 18.40 -15.34
N ILE A 359 19.68 17.50 -16.31
CA ILE A 359 18.65 16.46 -16.32
C ILE A 359 19.34 15.12 -16.13
N VAL A 360 18.98 14.39 -15.08
CA VAL A 360 19.41 13.01 -14.86
C VAL A 360 18.20 12.13 -15.14
N ASP A 361 18.35 11.10 -15.97
CA ASP A 361 17.27 10.14 -16.24
C ASP A 361 17.23 8.99 -15.23
N ASP A 362 16.18 8.17 -15.33
CA ASP A 362 15.86 7.09 -14.39
C ASP A 362 16.93 5.97 -14.36
N ASP A 363 17.86 5.94 -15.31
CA ASP A 363 18.97 4.96 -15.38
C ASP A 363 20.28 5.49 -14.78
N GLY A 364 20.30 6.75 -14.31
CA GLY A 364 21.47 7.39 -13.70
C GLY A 364 22.39 8.10 -14.69
N ASP A 365 21.99 8.23 -15.95
CA ASP A 365 22.73 9.00 -16.96
C ASP A 365 22.41 10.50 -16.81
N ALA A 366 23.46 11.33 -16.78
CA ALA A 366 23.34 12.78 -16.58
C ALA A 366 23.54 13.53 -17.91
N THR A 367 22.51 14.23 -18.36
CA THR A 367 22.54 15.14 -19.52
C THR A 367 22.48 16.59 -19.05
N LEU A 368 23.54 17.36 -19.28
CA LEU A 368 23.55 18.80 -19.05
C LEU A 368 23.05 19.52 -20.31
N LEU A 369 21.94 20.26 -20.22
CA LEU A 369 21.43 21.13 -21.28
C LEU A 369 21.67 22.59 -20.91
N ILE A 370 22.42 23.29 -21.77
CA ILE A 370 22.70 24.72 -21.63
C ILE A 370 21.85 25.47 -22.66
N HIS A 371 21.04 26.44 -22.25
CA HIS A 371 20.13 27.16 -23.15
C HIS A 371 20.64 28.56 -23.57
N GLU A 372 20.23 28.92 -24.80
CA GLU A 372 20.46 30.14 -25.59
C GLU A 372 21.69 31.03 -25.28
N GLY A 373 22.75 30.77 -26.06
CA GLY A 373 23.90 31.67 -26.24
C GLY A 373 25.25 30.95 -26.22
N VAL A 374 25.31 29.78 -25.60
CA VAL A 374 26.55 29.02 -25.40
C VAL A 374 26.67 27.90 -26.44
N LYS A 375 27.79 27.86 -27.16
CA LYS A 375 28.05 26.93 -28.29
C LYS A 375 28.65 25.58 -27.88
N ALA A 376 28.56 25.16 -26.61
CA ALA A 376 29.20 23.94 -26.11
C ALA A 376 28.29 23.12 -25.19
N ALA A 377 28.35 21.79 -25.28
CA ALA A 377 27.61 20.83 -24.44
C ALA A 377 28.47 19.61 -24.08
N VAL A 378 28.26 19.05 -22.88
CA VAL A 378 28.92 17.83 -22.40
C VAL A 378 27.86 16.75 -22.17
N VAL A 379 28.07 15.58 -22.78
CA VAL A 379 27.18 14.41 -22.66
C VAL A 379 27.93 13.31 -21.93
N CYS A 380 27.37 12.87 -20.81
CA CYS A 380 27.90 11.77 -19.99
C CYS A 380 26.90 10.61 -19.99
N GLY A 381 27.33 9.42 -20.42
CA GLY A 381 26.51 8.21 -20.31
C GLY A 381 27.18 6.99 -20.93
N TYR A 382 26.73 5.79 -20.55
CA TYR A 382 27.24 4.52 -21.09
C TYR A 382 26.52 4.14 -22.40
N GLY A 383 27.27 4.05 -23.51
CA GLY A 383 26.81 3.37 -24.73
C GLY A 383 26.14 4.25 -25.81
N ASP A 384 25.33 3.61 -26.66
CA ASP A 384 24.88 4.17 -27.95
C ASP A 384 23.84 5.30 -27.83
N VAL A 385 23.16 5.41 -26.69
CA VAL A 385 22.17 6.47 -26.40
C VAL A 385 22.86 7.84 -26.29
N GLY A 386 23.96 7.94 -25.53
CA GLY A 386 24.76 9.15 -25.43
C GLY A 386 25.36 9.59 -26.78
N LYS A 387 25.72 8.63 -27.65
CA LYS A 387 26.20 8.91 -29.02
C LYS A 387 25.09 9.46 -29.91
N GLY A 388 23.85 8.99 -29.75
CA GLY A 388 22.69 9.49 -30.48
C GLY A 388 22.38 10.96 -30.19
N TYR A 389 22.36 11.33 -28.90
CA TYR A 389 22.17 12.73 -28.49
C TYR A 389 23.32 13.64 -28.95
N ALA A 390 24.56 13.18 -28.86
CA ALA A 390 25.72 13.93 -29.35
C ALA A 390 25.66 14.21 -30.86
N ALA A 391 25.14 13.27 -31.66
CA ALA A 391 24.98 13.45 -33.11
C ALA A 391 23.94 14.53 -33.44
N THR A 392 22.81 14.54 -32.74
CA THR A 392 21.74 15.55 -32.88
C THR A 392 22.24 16.94 -32.52
N LEU A 393 22.98 17.07 -31.41
CA LEU A 393 23.54 18.35 -30.96
C LEU A 393 24.63 18.89 -31.90
N LYS A 394 25.47 18.02 -32.47
CA LYS A 394 26.43 18.41 -33.51
C LYS A 394 25.75 18.92 -34.78
N GLN A 395 24.63 18.30 -35.20
CA GLN A 395 23.85 18.79 -36.34
C GLN A 395 23.22 20.16 -36.09
N ALA A 396 22.88 20.47 -34.83
CA ALA A 396 22.42 21.79 -34.41
C ALA A 396 23.53 22.84 -34.26
N GLY A 397 24.80 22.48 -34.54
CA GLY A 397 25.94 23.41 -34.55
C GLY A 397 26.66 23.59 -33.21
N ALA A 398 26.38 22.73 -32.22
CA ALA A 398 27.07 22.75 -30.93
C ALA A 398 28.45 22.04 -30.99
N ARG A 399 29.43 22.53 -30.23
CA ARG A 399 30.64 21.78 -29.87
C ARG A 399 30.28 20.78 -28.79
N VAL A 400 30.42 19.49 -29.07
CA VAL A 400 30.02 18.42 -28.13
C VAL A 400 31.25 17.64 -27.69
N ILE A 401 31.42 17.51 -26.36
CA ILE A 401 32.36 16.56 -25.74
C ILE A 401 31.54 15.38 -25.21
N VAL A 402 31.98 14.17 -25.55
CA VAL A 402 31.39 12.91 -25.07
C VAL A 402 32.43 12.24 -24.20
N THR A 403 32.07 11.90 -22.97
CA THR A 403 32.95 11.17 -22.06
C THR A 403 32.24 9.93 -21.52
N GLU A 404 33.00 8.84 -21.35
CA GLU A 404 32.53 7.59 -20.73
C GLU A 404 32.81 7.70 -19.22
N ILE A 405 31.78 7.59 -18.38
CA ILE A 405 31.96 7.71 -16.93
C ILE A 405 32.60 6.43 -16.39
N ASP A 406 33.89 6.50 -16.09
CA ASP A 406 34.53 5.67 -15.04
C ASP A 406 35.42 6.55 -14.13
N MET A 407 35.22 7.88 -14.16
CA MET A 407 36.11 8.86 -13.53
C MET A 407 35.41 9.67 -12.44
N TYR A 408 36.15 9.93 -11.36
CA TYR A 408 35.70 10.72 -10.22
C TYR A 408 35.41 12.18 -10.63
N TYR A 409 34.45 12.81 -9.95
CA TYR A 409 33.89 14.14 -10.22
C TYR A 409 34.93 15.27 -10.45
N ASP A 410 36.14 15.14 -9.91
CA ASP A 410 37.21 16.14 -10.03
C ASP A 410 37.84 16.21 -11.44
N ASP A 411 37.82 15.11 -12.20
CA ASP A 411 38.42 15.06 -13.54
C ASP A 411 37.53 15.70 -14.62
N LEU A 412 36.21 15.77 -14.38
CA LEU A 412 35.26 16.42 -15.28
C LEU A 412 35.51 17.94 -15.38
N TYR A 413 36.02 18.54 -14.30
CA TYR A 413 36.29 19.97 -14.22
C TYR A 413 37.51 20.38 -15.08
N GLU A 414 38.52 19.52 -15.19
CA GLU A 414 39.71 19.78 -16.00
C GLU A 414 39.39 19.80 -17.51
N ASP A 415 38.54 18.91 -17.99
CA ASP A 415 38.23 18.85 -19.42
C ASP A 415 37.26 19.94 -19.88
N VAL A 416 36.35 20.38 -19.03
CA VAL A 416 35.50 21.56 -19.30
C VAL A 416 36.34 22.85 -19.30
N SER A 417 37.38 22.94 -18.47
CA SER A 417 38.26 24.12 -18.41
C SER A 417 39.14 24.32 -19.65
N LYS A 418 39.31 23.28 -20.49
CA LYS A 418 40.02 23.34 -21.77
C LYS A 418 39.16 23.87 -22.93
N LEU A 419 37.87 24.09 -22.72
CA LEU A 419 37.02 24.79 -23.67
C LEU A 419 37.35 26.28 -23.59
N GLU A 420 38.29 26.74 -24.42
CA GLU A 420 38.51 28.17 -24.63
C GLU A 420 37.17 28.83 -25.01
N ALA A 421 36.71 29.74 -24.16
CA ALA A 421 35.60 30.62 -24.45
C ALA A 421 35.92 31.45 -25.71
N PRO A 422 34.94 31.71 -26.60
CA PRO A 422 35.15 32.58 -27.75
C PRO A 422 35.49 34.01 -27.34
#